data_AF-A0A1N6PFJ9-F1
#
_entry.id   AF-A0A1N6PFJ9-F1
#
_cell.length_a   1.000
_cell.length_b   1.000
_cell.length_c   1.000
_cell.angle_alpha   90.00
_cell.angle_beta   90.00
_cell.angle_gamma   90.00
#
_symmetry.space_group_name_H-M   'P 1'
#
loop_
_entity.id
_entity.type
_entity.pdbx_description
1 polymer ?
#
loop_
_entity_poly.entity_id
_entity_poly.type
_entity_poly.pdbx_seq_one_letter_code
_entity_poly.pdbx_strand_id
1 'polypeptide(L)'
;MRTLIVIAIGIALGIALLWLLRRQRNAPMTGLLAFAGLWLLACGYNLSVGVSHGYSVAEEIPFLLVNYLVPVAVVWALRNRIGKAQG
;
A
#
# COMPACT_ATOMS: atom_id res chain seq x y z
N MET A 1 -8.50 13.91 -8.60
CA MET A 1 -8.27 12.52 -9.07
C MET A 1 -8.09 11.62 -7.85
N ARG A 2 -9.18 10.99 -7.36
CA ARG A 2 -9.22 10.20 -6.11
C ARG A 2 -8.15 9.10 -6.05
N THR A 3 -7.94 8.41 -7.18
CA THR A 3 -6.96 7.33 -7.38
C THR A 3 -5.51 7.77 -7.15
N LEU A 4 -5.06 8.87 -7.75
CA LEU A 4 -3.68 9.34 -7.58
C LEU A 4 -3.36 9.71 -6.14
N ILE A 5 -4.31 10.33 -5.44
CA ILE A 5 -4.17 10.67 -4.02
C ILE A 5 -4.06 9.40 -3.18
N VAL A 6 -4.91 8.40 -3.43
CA VAL A 6 -4.86 7.11 -2.73
C VAL A 6 -3.53 6.41 -2.96
N ILE A 7 -3.04 6.35 -4.20
CA ILE A 7 -1.73 5.76 -4.51
C ILE A 7 -0.60 6.49 -3.79
N ALA A 8 -0.60 7.83 -3.81
CA ALA A 8 0.42 8.64 -3.13
C ALA A 8 0.42 8.40 -1.61
N ILE A 9 -0.76 8.34 -0.99
CA ILE A 9 -0.91 8.03 0.43
C ILE A 9 -0.37 6.62 0.73
N GLY A 10 -0.70 5.63 -0.10
CA GLY A 10 -0.24 4.26 0.07
C GLY A 10 1.28 4.14 0.02
N ILE A 11 1.90 4.80 -0.96
CA ILE A 11 3.35 4.82 -1.09
C ILE A 11 3.98 5.51 0.14
N ALA A 12 3.46 6.67 0.56
CA ALA A 12 3.98 7.40 1.71
C ALA A 12 3.89 6.58 3.01
N LEU A 13 2.75 5.95 3.27
CA LEU A 13 2.56 5.09 4.44
C LEU A 13 3.45 3.86 4.40
N GLY A 14 3.58 3.21 3.24
CA GLY A 14 4.45 2.05 3.07
C GLY A 14 5.93 2.38 3.32
N ILE A 15 6.40 3.52 2.81
CA ILE A 15 7.76 4.01 3.08
C ILE A 15 7.93 4.33 4.56
N ALA A 16 6.97 5.02 5.18
CA ALA A 16 7.02 5.35 6.61
C ALA A 16 7.07 4.08 7.48
N LEU A 17 6.30 3.05 7.13
CA LEU A 17 6.28 1.78 7.84
C LEU A 17 7.62 1.02 7.71
N LEU A 18 8.18 0.96 6.50
CA LEU A 18 9.51 0.39 6.29
C LEU A 18 10.59 1.15 7.07
N TRP A 19 10.49 2.49 7.12
CA TRP A 19 11.42 3.33 7.87
C TRP A 19 11.31 3.14 9.38
N LEU A 20 10.09 3.02 9.91
CA LEU A 20 9.85 2.74 11.33
C LEU A 20 10.40 1.37 11.74
N LEU A 21 10.17 0.36 10.89
CA LEU A 21 10.56 -1.02 11.19
C LEU A 21 12.05 -1.29 10.91
N ARG A 22 12.79 -0.40 10.23
CA ARG A 22 14.16 -0.63 9.72
C ARG A 22 15.19 -1.16 10.73
N ARG A 23 14.98 -0.95 12.03
CA ARG A 23 15.88 -1.42 13.11
C ARG A 23 15.64 -2.88 13.53
N GLN A 24 14.57 -3.52 13.05
CA GLN A 24 14.27 -4.90 13.41
C GLN A 24 15.00 -5.91 12.50
N ARG A 25 15.39 -7.05 13.08
CA ARG A 25 16.18 -8.09 12.39
C ARG A 25 15.46 -8.71 11.17
N ASN A 26 14.12 -8.65 11.11
CA ASN A 26 13.27 -9.08 9.99
C ASN A 26 12.44 -7.94 9.37
N ALA A 27 12.84 -6.68 9.62
CA ALA A 27 12.14 -5.47 9.20
C ALA A 27 11.55 -5.46 7.78
N PRO A 28 12.28 -5.89 6.72
CA PRO A 28 11.80 -5.68 5.36
C PRO A 28 10.60 -6.57 4.99
N MET A 29 10.55 -7.82 5.48
CA MET A 29 9.44 -8.72 5.16
C MET A 29 8.24 -8.45 6.07
N THR A 30 8.46 -8.27 7.37
CA THR A 30 7.40 -7.94 8.32
C THR A 30 6.73 -6.60 7.97
N GLY A 31 7.51 -5.59 7.58
CA GLY A 31 6.97 -4.30 7.14
C GLY A 31 6.18 -4.39 5.85
N LEU A 32 6.63 -5.18 4.87
CA LEU A 32 5.88 -5.41 3.64
C LEU A 32 4.55 -6.11 3.91
N LEU A 33 4.54 -7.19 4.71
CA LEU A 33 3.32 -7.94 5.01
C LEU A 33 2.32 -7.12 5.82
N ALA A 34 2.81 -6.39 6.83
CA ALA A 34 1.97 -5.49 7.63
C ALA A 34 1.37 -4.37 6.76
N PHE A 35 2.18 -3.76 5.89
CA PHE A 35 1.69 -2.77 4.94
C PHE A 35 0.66 -3.37 3.98
N ALA A 36 0.96 -4.50 3.35
CA ALA A 36 0.06 -5.14 2.40
C ALA A 36 -1.29 -5.48 3.03
N GLY A 37 -1.30 -6.05 4.24
CA GLY A 37 -2.54 -6.35 4.97
C GLY A 37 -3.35 -5.09 5.30
N LEU A 38 -2.72 -4.08 5.91
CA LEU A 38 -3.40 -2.84 6.29
C LEU A 38 -3.89 -2.05 5.06
N TRP A 39 -3.10 -2.04 3.99
CA TRP A 39 -3.43 -1.31 2.76
C TRP A 39 -4.55 -1.98 1.99
N LEU A 40 -4.64 -3.32 2.01
CA LEU A 40 -5.77 -4.04 1.42
C LEU A 40 -7.09 -3.64 2.09
N LEU A 41 -7.11 -3.50 3.41
CA LEU A 41 -8.30 -3.02 4.14
C LEU A 41 -8.69 -1.60 3.73
N ALA A 42 -7.71 -0.70 3.58
CA ALA A 42 -7.94 0.66 3.11
C ALA A 42 -8.51 0.69 1.67
N CYS A 43 -7.98 -0.15 0.77
CA CYS A 43 -8.52 -0.30 -0.59
C CYS A 43 -9.94 -0.88 -0.59
N GLY A 44 -10.23 -1.86 0.29
CA GLY A 44 -11.58 -2.42 0.45
C GLY A 44 -12.60 -1.38 0.95
N TYR A 45 -12.19 -0.52 1.88
CA TYR A 45 -13.01 0.62 2.29
C TYR A 45 -13.23 1.60 1.13
N ASN A 46 -12.20 1.88 0.33
CA ASN A 46 -12.32 2.75 -0.84
C ASN A 46 -13.33 2.20 -1.87
N LEU A 47 -13.31 0.89 -2.11
CA LEU A 47 -14.28 0.17 -2.94
C LEU A 47 -15.71 0.32 -2.37
N SER A 48 -15.90 0.07 -1.07
CA SER A 48 -17.22 0.21 -0.42
C SER A 48 -17.79 1.63 -0.56
N VAL A 49 -16.94 2.65 -0.44
CA VAL A 49 -17.33 4.04 -0.69
C VAL A 49 -17.71 4.24 -2.16
N GLY A 50 -16.97 3.69 -3.13
CA GLY A 50 -17.31 3.78 -4.56
C GLY A 50 -18.67 3.16 -4.88
N VAL A 51 -18.93 1.98 -4.34
CA VAL A 51 -20.24 1.30 -4.47
C VAL A 51 -21.37 2.12 -3.87
N SER A 52 -21.11 2.79 -2.74
CA SER A 52 -22.10 3.67 -2.08
C SER A 52 -22.44 4.91 -2.90
N HIS A 53 -21.57 5.32 -3.83
CA HIS A 53 -21.82 6.41 -4.78
C HIS A 53 -22.61 5.95 -6.03
N GLY A 54 -22.94 4.66 -6.15
CA GLY A 54 -23.73 4.11 -7.24
C GLY A 54 -22.92 3.40 -8.33
N TYR A 55 -21.60 3.29 -8.20
CA TYR A 55 -20.79 2.47 -9.10
C TYR A 55 -20.96 0.98 -8.81
N SER A 56 -20.89 0.15 -9.85
CA SER A 56 -20.88 -1.30 -9.66
C SER A 56 -19.53 -1.77 -9.08
N VAL A 57 -19.55 -2.90 -8.38
CA VAL A 57 -18.33 -3.53 -7.86
C VAL A 57 -17.35 -3.83 -9.00
N ALA A 58 -17.85 -4.29 -10.16
CA ALA A 58 -17.02 -4.62 -11.31
C ALA A 58 -16.28 -3.40 -11.89
N GLU A 59 -16.91 -2.23 -11.88
CA GLU A 59 -16.28 -0.97 -12.32
C GLU A 59 -15.21 -0.49 -11.34
N GLU A 60 -15.38 -0.75 -10.05
CA GLU A 60 -14.44 -0.32 -9.01
C GLU A 60 -13.26 -1.29 -8.79
N ILE A 61 -13.39 -2.58 -9.15
CA ILE A 61 -12.31 -3.58 -9.02
C ILE A 61 -11.00 -3.15 -9.71
N PRO A 62 -11.00 -2.68 -10.98
CA PRO A 62 -9.78 -2.21 -11.62
C PRO A 62 -9.07 -1.10 -10.84
N PHE A 63 -9.84 -0.17 -10.26
CA PHE A 63 -9.29 0.89 -9.42
C PHE A 63 -8.75 0.36 -8.11
N LEU A 64 -9.42 -0.59 -7.46
CA LEU A 64 -8.91 -1.29 -6.28
C LEU A 64 -7.57 -1.98 -6.59
N LEU A 65 -7.48 -2.69 -7.72
CA LEU A 65 -6.26 -3.39 -8.13
C LEU A 65 -5.11 -2.40 -8.33
N VAL A 66 -5.33 -1.29 -9.03
CA VAL A 66 -4.28 -0.27 -9.22
C VAL A 66 -3.89 0.37 -7.89
N ASN A 67 -4.88 0.76 -7.06
CA ASN A 67 -4.65 1.38 -5.75
C ASN A 67 -3.92 0.46 -4.77
N TYR A 68 -4.06 -0.85 -4.91
CA TYR A 68 -3.40 -1.83 -4.07
C TYR A 68 -2.02 -2.22 -4.64
N LEU A 69 -1.97 -2.67 -5.89
CA LEU A 69 -0.77 -3.26 -6.48
C LEU A 69 0.36 -2.24 -6.65
N VAL A 70 0.05 -0.99 -7.03
CA VAL A 70 1.09 0.02 -7.26
C VAL A 70 1.84 0.35 -5.97
N PRO A 71 1.19 0.73 -4.86
CA PRO A 71 1.89 0.94 -3.59
C PRO A 71 2.61 -0.29 -3.08
N VAL A 72 1.99 -1.48 -3.14
CA VAL A 72 2.62 -2.73 -2.67
C VAL A 72 3.87 -3.06 -3.48
N ALA A 73 3.84 -2.89 -4.80
CA ALA A 73 5.00 -3.11 -5.67
C ALA A 73 6.14 -2.13 -5.36
N VAL A 74 5.82 -0.85 -5.11
CA VAL A 74 6.81 0.16 -4.71
C VAL A 74 7.46 -0.22 -3.38
N VAL A 75 6.66 -0.56 -2.37
CA VAL A 75 7.15 -0.97 -1.04
C VAL A 75 7.99 -2.24 -1.14
N TRP A 76 7.55 -3.22 -1.93
CA TRP A 76 8.28 -4.45 -2.21
C TRP A 76 9.66 -4.18 -2.83
N ALA A 77 9.73 -3.26 -3.81
CA ALA A 77 10.98 -2.89 -4.47
C ALA A 77 11.93 -2.11 -3.54
N LEU A 78 11.40 -1.29 -2.64
CA LEU A 78 12.16 -0.45 -1.72
C LEU A 78 12.59 -1.17 -0.44
N ARG A 79 11.95 -2.29 -0.07
CA ARG A 79 12.18 -2.99 1.21
C ARG A 79 13.66 -3.28 1.49
N ASN A 80 14.40 -3.69 0.46
CA ASN A 80 15.81 -4.08 0.57
C ASN A 80 16.75 -2.87 0.52
N ARG A 81 16.31 -1.74 -0.04
CA ARG A 81 17.13 -0.52 -0.16
C ARG A 81 17.19 0.24 1.16
N ILE A 82 16.06 0.29 1.88
CA ILE A 82 15.97 0.95 3.20
C ILE A 82 16.77 0.17 4.27
N GLY A 83 16.83 -1.16 4.15
CA GLY A 83 17.64 -2.00 5.05
C GLY A 83 19.15 -1.98 4.77
N LYS A 84 19.57 -1.78 3.51
CA LYS A 84 21.00 -1.79 3.10
C LYS A 84 21.74 -0.48 3.35
N ALA A 85 21.06 0.65 3.52
CA ALA A 85 21.69 1.97 3.69
C ALA A 85 22.46 2.17 5.03
N GLN A 86 22.69 1.11 5.81
CA GLN A 86 23.35 1.16 7.12
C GLN A 86 24.43 0.08 7.31
N GLY A 87 24.77 -0.69 6.28
CA GLY A 87 25.92 -1.62 6.28
C GLY A 87 27.08 -1.03 5.49
#